data_AF-A0A1T5J921-F1
#
_entry.id   AF-A0A1T5J921-F1
#
_cell.length_a   1.000
_cell.length_b   1.000
_cell.length_c   1.000
_cell.angle_alpha   90.00
_cell.angle_beta   90.00
_cell.angle_gamma   90.00
#
_symmetry.space_group_name_H-M   'P 1'
#
loop_
_entity.id
_entity.type
_entity.pdbx_description
1 polymer ?
#
loop_
_entity_poly.entity_id
_entity_poly.type
_entity_poly.pdbx_seq_one_letter_code
_entity_poly.pdbx_strand_id
1 'polypeptide(L)'
;MINVEENLREICRRKGLRLSDVADRVGAGQSNLINSVKGNPKLSTLQDIADALNISVSELLTMRPEAAAGIVIIDGQTYQLSKPAAATVQLPSFTHYDTLREEIKVFIKKCVDGSEPASKMGIVETLEVFSLIYDPAASKFFLSLCYADGKTLTNIYDKFEFCDWKEGDSEEDAIWDLADVTEEIINDIEGWVPSKLQTK
;
A
#
# COMPACT_ATOMS: atom_id res chain seq x y z
N MET A 1 7.18 13.77 -20.51
CA MET A 1 7.36 13.47 -21.95
C MET A 1 6.68 12.14 -22.20
N ILE A 2 5.74 12.05 -23.13
CA ILE A 2 4.96 10.81 -23.37
C ILE A 2 5.90 9.75 -23.95
N ASN A 3 6.12 8.65 -23.23
CA ASN A 3 6.94 7.54 -23.73
C ASN A 3 6.04 6.53 -24.48
N VAL A 4 5.86 6.76 -25.78
CA VAL A 4 5.03 5.90 -26.65
C VAL A 4 5.54 4.46 -26.70
N GLU A 5 6.87 4.26 -26.56
CA GLU A 5 7.47 2.91 -26.50
C GLU A 5 7.02 2.13 -25.27
N GLU A 6 7.01 2.77 -24.09
CA GLU A 6 6.54 2.15 -22.85
C GLU A 6 5.05 1.81 -22.93
N ASN A 7 4.24 2.73 -23.45
CA ASN A 7 2.80 2.50 -23.59
C ASN A 7 2.49 1.37 -24.60
N LEU A 8 3.22 1.32 -25.72
CA LEU A 8 3.12 0.22 -26.69
C LEU A 8 3.40 -1.13 -26.03
N ARG A 9 4.46 -1.23 -25.22
CA ARG A 9 4.80 -2.46 -24.49
C ARG A 9 3.71 -2.90 -23.53
N GLU A 10 3.16 -1.96 -22.78
CA GLU A 10 2.12 -2.25 -21.79
C GLU A 10 0.81 -2.71 -22.45
N ILE A 11 0.41 -2.07 -23.55
CA ILE A 11 -0.78 -2.47 -24.32
C ILE A 11 -0.59 -3.89 -24.89
N CYS A 12 0.60 -4.21 -25.40
CA CYS A 12 0.91 -5.57 -25.87
C CYS A 12 0.76 -6.60 -24.74
N ARG A 13 1.35 -6.31 -23.57
CA ARG A 13 1.27 -7.16 -22.37
C ARG A 13 -0.18 -7.42 -21.96
N ARG A 14 -1.01 -6.37 -21.92
CA ARG A 14 -2.43 -6.45 -21.57
C ARG A 14 -3.25 -7.28 -22.55
N LYS A 15 -2.94 -7.19 -23.85
CA LYS A 15 -3.62 -7.98 -24.89
C LYS A 15 -3.04 -9.38 -25.09
N GLY A 16 -2.04 -9.78 -24.30
CA GLY A 16 -1.35 -11.08 -24.46
C GLY A 16 -0.58 -11.20 -25.78
N LEU A 17 -0.20 -10.07 -26.38
CA LEU A 17 0.53 -10.01 -27.65
C LEU A 17 2.02 -9.77 -27.39
N ARG A 18 2.88 -10.32 -28.25
CA ARG A 18 4.30 -9.96 -28.30
C ARG A 18 4.48 -8.76 -29.22
N LEU A 19 5.54 -7.99 -28.99
CA LEU A 19 5.92 -6.89 -29.89
C LEU A 19 6.21 -7.38 -31.32
N SER A 20 6.70 -8.60 -31.47
CA SER A 20 6.87 -9.25 -32.79
C SER A 20 5.54 -9.36 -33.52
N ASP A 21 4.48 -9.77 -32.82
CA ASP A 21 3.16 -10.01 -33.42
C ASP A 21 2.54 -8.70 -33.92
N VAL A 22 2.80 -7.59 -33.22
CA VAL A 22 2.37 -6.26 -33.64
C VAL A 22 3.21 -5.77 -34.82
N ALA A 23 4.52 -6.00 -34.80
CA ALA A 23 5.41 -5.64 -35.88
C ALA A 23 5.01 -6.37 -37.19
N ASP A 24 4.71 -7.67 -37.09
CA ASP A 24 4.23 -8.49 -38.20
C ASP A 24 2.91 -7.96 -38.78
N ARG A 25 1.97 -7.52 -37.92
CA ARG A 25 0.69 -6.92 -38.35
C ARG A 25 0.86 -5.57 -39.05
N VAL A 26 1.86 -4.80 -38.65
CA VAL A 26 2.20 -3.50 -39.28
C VAL A 26 3.07 -3.70 -40.54
N GLY A 27 3.57 -4.91 -40.78
CA GLY A 27 4.47 -5.20 -41.90
C GLY A 27 5.88 -4.64 -41.70
N ALA A 28 6.31 -4.46 -40.45
CA ALA A 28 7.62 -3.92 -40.08
C ALA A 28 8.38 -4.92 -39.19
N GLY A 29 9.72 -4.87 -39.22
CA GLY A 29 10.52 -5.61 -38.23
C GLY A 29 10.40 -5.02 -36.83
N GLN A 30 10.48 -5.85 -35.78
CA GLN A 30 10.35 -5.41 -34.38
C GLN A 30 11.28 -4.22 -34.03
N SER A 31 12.55 -4.26 -34.46
CA SER A 31 13.50 -3.16 -34.25
C SER A 31 13.09 -1.89 -34.99
N ASN A 32 12.53 -2.01 -36.19
CA ASN A 32 12.03 -0.88 -36.97
C ASN A 32 10.78 -0.27 -36.32
N LEU A 33 9.87 -1.10 -35.80
CA LEU A 33 8.69 -0.64 -35.08
C LEU A 33 9.09 0.20 -33.86
N ILE A 34 10.00 -0.30 -33.02
CA ILE A 34 10.51 0.41 -31.84
C ILE A 34 11.23 1.70 -32.22
N ASN A 35 12.07 1.68 -33.25
CA ASN A 35 12.73 2.90 -33.73
C ASN A 35 11.75 3.91 -34.31
N SER A 36 10.65 3.46 -34.91
CA SER A 36 9.64 4.33 -35.51
C SER A 36 8.78 5.04 -34.47
N VAL A 37 8.63 4.46 -33.27
CA VAL A 37 7.94 5.11 -32.14
C VAL A 37 8.87 5.93 -31.25
N LYS A 38 10.20 5.73 -31.35
CA LYS A 38 11.20 6.53 -30.64
C LYS A 38 11.40 7.89 -31.30
N GLY A 39 11.37 8.96 -30.49
CA GLY A 39 11.58 10.33 -30.97
C GLY A 39 10.28 11.00 -31.41
N ASN A 40 10.20 11.44 -32.67
CA ASN A 40 9.04 12.15 -33.23
C ASN A 40 8.37 11.31 -34.35
N PRO A 41 7.50 10.35 -33.99
CA PRO A 41 6.81 9.50 -34.96
C PRO A 41 5.88 10.31 -35.88
N LYS A 42 5.72 9.85 -37.12
CA LYS A 42 4.67 10.37 -38.01
C LYS A 42 3.30 9.89 -37.53
N LEU A 43 2.27 10.73 -37.71
CA LEU A 43 0.89 10.35 -37.37
C LEU A 43 0.43 9.08 -38.09
N SER A 44 0.82 8.90 -39.36
CA SER A 44 0.50 7.69 -40.13
C SER A 44 1.04 6.42 -39.45
N THR A 45 2.27 6.47 -38.96
CA THR A 45 2.89 5.35 -38.23
C THR A 45 2.17 5.05 -36.92
N LEU A 46 1.75 6.08 -36.18
CA LEU A 46 0.95 5.89 -34.96
C LEU A 46 -0.42 5.27 -35.27
N GLN A 47 -1.03 5.66 -36.40
CA GLN A 47 -2.30 5.12 -36.87
C GLN A 47 -2.17 3.64 -37.22
N ASP A 48 -1.17 3.26 -38.02
CA ASP A 48 -0.93 1.87 -38.42
C ASP A 48 -0.75 0.94 -37.21
N ILE A 49 -0.02 1.43 -36.19
CA ILE A 49 0.20 0.70 -34.93
C ILE A 49 -1.09 0.58 -34.11
N ALA A 50 -1.85 1.67 -34.01
CA ALA A 50 -3.13 1.67 -33.31
C ALA A 50 -4.14 0.72 -33.96
N ASP A 51 -4.19 0.70 -35.29
CA ASP A 51 -5.06 -0.18 -36.08
C ASP A 51 -4.64 -1.65 -35.93
N ALA A 52 -3.33 -1.96 -35.97
CA ALA A 52 -2.80 -3.32 -35.73
C ALA A 52 -3.11 -3.85 -34.32
N LEU A 53 -3.21 -2.93 -33.35
CA LEU A 53 -3.60 -3.20 -31.97
C LEU A 53 -5.11 -3.13 -31.74
N ASN A 54 -5.90 -2.67 -32.71
CA ASN A 54 -7.33 -2.36 -32.56
C ASN A 54 -7.61 -1.45 -31.34
N ILE A 55 -6.99 -0.27 -31.33
CA ILE A 55 -7.15 0.79 -30.33
C ILE A 55 -7.23 2.16 -31.02
N SER A 56 -7.54 3.21 -30.27
CA SER A 56 -7.42 4.58 -30.80
C SER A 56 -5.98 5.11 -30.71
N VAL A 57 -5.59 6.05 -31.59
CA VAL A 57 -4.30 6.77 -31.48
C VAL A 57 -4.18 7.49 -30.14
N SER A 58 -5.30 8.01 -29.59
CA SER A 58 -5.29 8.60 -28.25
C SER A 58 -4.84 7.59 -27.20
N GLU A 59 -5.30 6.34 -27.26
CA GLU A 59 -4.92 5.29 -26.30
C GLU A 59 -3.44 4.93 -26.42
N LEU A 60 -2.89 4.92 -27.65
CA LEU A 60 -1.46 4.74 -27.87
C LEU A 60 -0.61 5.89 -27.30
N LEU A 61 -1.16 7.10 -27.24
CA LEU A 61 -0.48 8.29 -26.72
C LEU A 61 -0.75 8.57 -25.23
N THR A 62 -1.82 8.01 -24.65
CA THR A 62 -2.18 8.21 -23.25
C THR A 62 -2.05 6.90 -22.49
N MET A 63 -1.10 6.82 -21.56
CA MET A 63 -1.16 5.83 -20.49
C MET A 63 -2.35 6.18 -19.59
N ARG A 64 -3.53 5.66 -19.90
CA ARG A 64 -4.66 5.75 -18.96
C ARG A 64 -4.47 4.61 -17.95
N PRO A 65 -4.26 4.91 -16.66
CA PRO A 65 -4.30 3.86 -15.65
C PRO A 65 -5.67 3.19 -15.67
N GLU A 66 -5.67 1.86 -15.59
CA GLU A 66 -6.86 1.01 -15.78
C GLU A 66 -8.01 1.31 -14.82
N ALA A 67 -7.71 1.92 -13.66
CA ALA A 67 -8.68 2.35 -12.68
C ALA A 67 -8.46 3.83 -12.37
N ALA A 68 -9.29 4.69 -12.96
CA ALA A 68 -9.50 6.02 -12.42
C ALA A 68 -10.07 5.86 -11.01
N ALA A 69 -9.40 6.42 -10.00
CA ALA A 69 -9.97 6.56 -8.66
C ALA A 69 -11.07 7.65 -8.64
N GLY A 70 -11.01 8.59 -9.60
CA GLY A 70 -12.03 9.61 -9.79
C GLY A 70 -11.80 10.43 -11.05
N ILE A 71 -12.74 11.35 -11.32
CA ILE A 71 -12.67 12.34 -12.39
C ILE A 71 -12.95 13.72 -11.82
N VAL A 72 -12.28 14.74 -12.33
CA VAL A 72 -12.58 16.15 -12.03
C VAL A 72 -12.65 16.93 -13.33
N ILE A 73 -13.63 17.81 -13.46
CA ILE A 73 -13.77 18.70 -14.62
C ILE A 73 -13.41 20.11 -14.16
N ILE A 74 -12.34 20.68 -14.73
CA ILE A 74 -11.89 22.05 -14.45
C ILE A 74 -11.89 22.79 -15.78
N ASP A 75 -12.62 23.91 -15.85
CA ASP A 75 -12.77 24.74 -17.06
C ASP A 75 -13.18 23.95 -18.32
N GLY A 76 -14.04 22.93 -18.14
CA GLY A 76 -14.51 22.07 -19.23
C GLY A 76 -13.52 21.01 -19.70
N GLN A 77 -12.33 20.93 -19.10
CA GLN A 77 -11.38 19.84 -19.33
C GLN A 77 -11.54 18.75 -18.28
N THR A 78 -11.59 17.50 -18.72
CA THR A 78 -11.67 16.32 -17.85
C THR A 78 -10.27 15.86 -17.45
N TYR A 79 -10.02 15.82 -16.15
CA TYR A 79 -8.81 15.29 -15.54
C TYR A 79 -9.13 13.98 -14.81
N GLN A 80 -8.31 12.96 -15.03
CA GLN A 80 -8.44 11.66 -14.35
C GLN A 80 -7.57 11.67 -13.09
N LEU A 81 -8.16 11.32 -11.95
CA LEU A 81 -7.43 11.05 -10.72
C LEU A 81 -7.03 9.57 -10.75
N SER A 82 -5.73 9.31 -10.83
CA SER A 82 -5.16 7.96 -10.67
C SER A 82 -4.67 7.75 -9.25
N LYS A 83 -4.35 6.50 -8.87
CA LYS A 83 -3.68 6.21 -7.59
C LYS A 83 -2.50 7.17 -7.41
N PRO A 84 -2.27 7.69 -6.19
CA PRO A 84 -1.14 8.57 -5.93
C PRO A 84 0.17 7.93 -6.41
N ALA A 85 1.14 8.77 -6.78
CA ALA A 85 2.43 8.32 -7.26
C ALA A 85 3.02 7.25 -6.33
N ALA A 86 3.76 6.29 -6.90
CA ALA A 86 4.41 5.20 -6.16
C ALA A 86 5.31 5.65 -4.99
N ALA A 87 5.62 6.95 -4.89
CA ALA A 87 6.43 7.58 -3.85
C ALA A 87 5.62 8.15 -2.65
N THR A 88 4.30 7.99 -2.62
CA THR A 88 3.48 8.42 -1.48
C THR A 88 3.16 7.22 -0.59
N VAL A 89 3.73 7.19 0.62
CA VAL A 89 3.30 6.24 1.65
C VAL A 89 1.92 6.67 2.12
N GLN A 90 0.89 5.93 1.73
CA GLN A 90 -0.46 6.11 2.26
C GLN A 90 -0.59 5.31 3.54
N LEU A 91 -0.86 6.00 4.65
CA LEU A 91 -1.30 5.33 5.86
C LEU A 91 -2.79 4.97 5.70
N PRO A 92 -3.19 3.72 5.96
CA PRO A 92 -4.59 3.34 5.96
C PRO A 92 -5.32 4.13 7.05
N SER A 93 -6.54 4.58 6.72
CA SER A 93 -7.42 5.22 7.69
C SER A 93 -8.45 4.22 8.18
N PHE A 94 -8.61 4.15 9.49
CA PHE A 94 -9.55 3.30 10.20
C PHE A 94 -10.66 4.15 10.80
N THR A 95 -11.72 4.36 10.03
CA THR A 95 -12.93 5.09 10.47
C THR A 95 -13.94 4.18 11.19
N HIS A 96 -13.73 2.88 11.16
CA HIS A 96 -14.54 1.89 11.87
C HIS A 96 -13.61 0.98 12.65
N TYR A 97 -13.80 0.96 13.97
CA TYR A 97 -12.93 0.20 14.87
C TYR A 97 -12.97 -1.32 14.64
N ASP A 98 -14.07 -1.87 14.11
CA ASP A 98 -14.16 -3.32 13.83
C ASP A 98 -13.08 -3.80 12.84
N THR A 99 -12.84 -3.04 11.76
CA THR A 99 -11.79 -3.36 10.79
C THR A 99 -10.39 -3.23 11.41
N LEU A 100 -10.18 -2.19 12.23
CA LEU A 100 -8.92 -1.98 12.94
C LEU A 100 -8.61 -3.16 13.87
N ARG A 101 -9.58 -3.56 14.70
CA ARG A 101 -9.46 -4.66 15.65
C ARG A 101 -9.04 -5.95 14.97
N GLU A 102 -9.72 -6.32 13.88
CA GLU A 102 -9.36 -7.52 13.12
C GLU A 102 -7.97 -7.41 12.48
N GLU A 103 -7.59 -6.25 11.94
CA GLU A 103 -6.26 -6.05 11.38
C GLU A 103 -5.14 -6.12 12.42
N ILE A 104 -5.35 -5.55 13.61
CA ILE A 104 -4.39 -5.62 14.73
C ILE A 104 -4.26 -7.05 15.23
N LYS A 105 -5.38 -7.76 15.42
CA LYS A 105 -5.39 -9.17 15.81
C LYS A 105 -4.64 -10.06 14.82
N VAL A 106 -4.90 -9.90 13.52
CA VAL A 106 -4.18 -10.65 12.47
C VAL A 106 -2.70 -10.32 12.46
N PHE A 107 -2.35 -9.04 12.66
CA PHE A 107 -0.96 -8.60 12.71
C PHE A 107 -0.20 -9.19 13.91
N ILE A 108 -0.75 -9.09 15.12
CA ILE A 108 -0.13 -9.62 16.35
C ILE A 108 0.10 -11.12 16.23
N LYS A 109 -0.92 -11.87 15.80
CA LYS A 109 -0.78 -13.31 15.58
C LYS A 109 0.36 -13.65 14.62
N LYS A 110 0.41 -12.94 13.48
CA LYS A 110 1.49 -13.15 12.48
C LYS A 110 2.87 -12.82 13.05
N CYS A 111 2.97 -11.82 13.91
CA CYS A 111 4.23 -11.45 14.57
C CYS A 111 4.71 -12.54 15.52
N VAL A 112 3.81 -13.04 16.37
CA VAL A 112 4.12 -14.09 17.35
C VAL A 112 4.45 -15.43 16.67
N ASP A 113 3.75 -15.77 15.58
CA ASP A 113 4.03 -16.98 14.78
C ASP A 113 5.31 -16.83 13.92
N GLY A 114 5.82 -15.61 13.77
CA GLY A 114 6.96 -15.27 12.92
C GLY A 114 8.26 -15.03 13.68
N SER A 115 9.38 -14.99 12.95
CA SER A 115 10.71 -14.71 13.51
C SER A 115 11.30 -13.38 13.02
N GLU A 116 10.56 -12.62 12.21
CA GLU A 116 11.04 -11.40 11.57
C GLU A 116 10.43 -10.16 12.24
N PRO A 117 11.18 -9.05 12.33
CA PRO A 117 10.62 -7.77 12.73
C PRO A 117 9.47 -7.35 11.80
N ALA A 118 8.43 -6.78 12.39
CA ALA A 118 7.25 -6.37 11.65
C ALA A 118 6.71 -5.05 12.18
N SER A 119 6.02 -4.29 11.33
CA SER A 119 5.37 -3.05 11.74
C SER A 119 4.02 -2.89 11.08
N LYS A 120 3.13 -2.17 11.76
CA LYS A 120 1.84 -1.75 11.26
C LYS A 120 1.56 -0.32 11.70
N MET A 121 1.06 0.49 10.76
CA MET A 121 0.75 1.89 11.01
C MET A 121 -0.63 2.21 10.46
N GLY A 122 -1.25 3.24 11.01
CA GLY A 122 -2.57 3.69 10.57
C GLY A 122 -2.95 5.03 11.17
N ILE A 123 -4.00 5.60 10.58
CA ILE A 123 -4.68 6.79 11.08
C ILE A 123 -6.03 6.33 11.65
N VAL A 124 -6.35 6.67 12.89
CA VAL A 124 -7.67 6.41 13.50
C VAL A 124 -8.53 7.66 13.45
N GLU A 125 -9.77 7.60 13.94
CA GLU A 125 -10.65 8.76 14.02
C GLU A 125 -9.94 9.94 14.72
N THR A 126 -10.22 11.18 14.28
CA THR A 126 -9.58 12.44 14.75
C THR A 126 -8.15 12.76 14.27
N LEU A 127 -7.64 12.05 13.25
CA LEU A 127 -6.30 12.24 12.64
C LEU A 127 -5.12 11.81 13.54
N GLU A 128 -5.40 10.97 14.54
CA GLU A 128 -4.36 10.38 15.37
C GLU A 128 -3.66 9.26 14.61
N VAL A 129 -2.34 9.19 14.73
CA VAL A 129 -1.52 8.20 14.02
C VAL A 129 -0.97 7.20 15.03
N PHE A 130 -1.08 5.91 14.72
CA PHE A 130 -0.39 4.87 15.47
C PHE A 130 0.70 4.19 14.65
N SER A 131 1.72 3.72 15.36
CA SER A 131 2.77 2.84 14.87
C SER A 131 2.97 1.70 15.86
N LEU A 132 2.65 0.49 15.44
CA LEU A 132 2.88 -0.74 16.20
C LEU A 132 4.04 -1.50 15.59
N ILE A 133 5.07 -1.78 16.38
CA ILE A 133 6.29 -2.47 15.94
C ILE A 133 6.49 -3.71 16.81
N TYR A 134 6.83 -4.84 16.19
CA TYR A 134 7.23 -6.05 16.89
C TYR A 134 8.73 -6.28 16.74
N ASP A 135 9.41 -6.46 17.87
CA ASP A 135 10.80 -6.90 17.93
C ASP A 135 10.85 -8.36 18.43
N PRO A 136 11.12 -9.35 17.56
CA PRO A 136 11.22 -10.74 17.96
C PRO A 136 12.43 -11.02 18.87
N ALA A 137 13.52 -10.26 18.75
CA ALA A 137 14.72 -10.48 19.57
C ALA A 137 14.49 -10.06 21.02
N ALA A 138 13.75 -8.97 21.23
CA ALA A 138 13.33 -8.53 22.55
C ALA A 138 12.02 -9.19 23.04
N SER A 139 11.31 -9.91 22.16
CA SER A 139 9.94 -10.41 22.42
C SER A 139 9.01 -9.31 22.92
N LYS A 140 8.98 -8.17 22.21
CA LYS A 140 8.21 -6.98 22.61
C LYS A 140 7.42 -6.37 21.47
N PHE A 141 6.25 -5.83 21.81
CA PHE A 141 5.56 -4.86 20.98
C PHE A 141 5.79 -3.43 21.48
N PHE A 142 5.95 -2.50 20.55
CA PHE A 142 6.07 -1.07 20.81
C PHE A 142 4.93 -0.37 20.09
N LEU A 143 4.00 0.20 20.84
CA LEU A 143 2.92 1.02 20.31
C LEU A 143 3.27 2.49 20.53
N SER A 144 3.49 3.23 19.46
CA SER A 144 3.62 4.68 19.49
C SER A 144 2.36 5.34 18.95
N LEU A 145 1.80 6.26 19.72
CA LEU A 145 0.61 7.03 19.40
C LEU A 145 0.99 8.50 19.26
N CYS A 146 0.50 9.14 18.20
CA CYS A 146 0.68 10.55 17.92
C CYS A 146 -0.70 11.19 17.81
N TYR A 147 -1.00 12.10 18.73
CA TYR A 147 -2.32 12.70 18.85
C TYR A 147 -2.45 13.97 18.02
N ALA A 148 -3.69 14.40 17.77
CA ALA A 148 -3.98 15.61 17.01
C ALA A 148 -3.37 16.88 17.63
N ASP A 149 -3.14 16.90 18.95
CA ASP A 149 -2.48 18.01 19.65
C ASP A 149 -0.94 17.97 19.58
N GLY A 150 -0.38 16.99 18.85
CA GLY A 150 1.06 16.81 18.63
C GLY A 150 1.77 16.08 19.77
N LYS A 151 1.09 15.69 20.84
CA LYS A 151 1.69 14.87 21.89
C LYS A 151 1.86 13.44 21.42
N THR A 152 2.79 12.75 22.06
CA THR A 152 3.07 11.34 21.79
C THR A 152 3.05 10.51 23.06
N LEU A 153 2.65 9.25 22.91
CA LEU A 153 2.74 8.23 23.95
C LEU A 153 3.37 6.98 23.33
N THR A 154 4.24 6.31 24.08
CA THR A 154 4.78 5.00 23.69
C THR A 154 4.55 4.00 24.80
N ASN A 155 3.84 2.93 24.48
CA ASN A 155 3.62 1.79 25.35
C ASN A 155 4.43 0.59 24.85
N ILE A 156 4.92 -0.21 25.78
CA ILE A 156 5.71 -1.40 25.51
C ILE A 156 4.96 -2.58 26.12
N TYR A 157 4.79 -3.64 25.34
CA TYR A 157 4.16 -4.87 25.77
C TYR A 157 5.24 -5.94 25.76
N ASP A 158 5.56 -6.45 26.94
CA ASP A 158 6.60 -7.46 27.14
C ASP A 158 5.96 -8.85 27.20
N LYS A 159 6.54 -9.81 26.47
CA LYS A 159 6.08 -11.20 26.50
C LYS A 159 5.94 -11.75 27.91
N PHE A 160 6.84 -11.41 28.82
CA PHE A 160 6.79 -11.92 30.20
C PHE A 160 5.63 -11.33 31.03
N GLU A 161 5.17 -10.14 30.68
CA GLU A 161 3.99 -9.50 31.30
C GLU A 161 2.70 -10.06 30.72
N PHE A 162 2.68 -10.33 29.41
CA PHE A 162 1.52 -10.84 28.66
C PHE A 162 1.71 -12.31 28.29
N CYS A 163 1.92 -13.15 29.30
CA CYS A 163 2.13 -14.60 29.15
C CYS A 163 1.05 -15.41 29.90
N ASP A 164 0.63 -16.51 29.29
CA ASP A 164 -0.25 -17.52 29.92
C ASP A 164 0.56 -18.41 30.87
N TRP A 165 0.98 -17.84 32.00
CA TRP A 165 1.78 -18.52 33.02
C TRP A 165 1.01 -19.63 33.73
N LYS A 166 1.64 -20.80 33.85
CA LYS A 166 1.16 -21.92 34.65
C LYS A 166 2.05 -22.15 35.86
N GLU A 167 1.49 -22.86 36.84
CA GLU A 167 2.21 -23.16 38.07
C GLU A 167 3.45 -24.01 37.79
N GLY A 168 4.63 -23.47 38.12
CA GLY A 168 5.92 -24.13 37.90
C GLY A 168 6.64 -23.74 36.61
N ASP A 169 6.07 -22.86 35.79
CA ASP A 169 6.69 -22.39 34.54
C ASP A 169 7.93 -21.54 34.81
N SER A 170 8.85 -21.59 33.84
CA SER A 170 10.07 -20.78 33.79
C SER A 170 10.04 -19.82 32.59
N GLU A 171 10.99 -18.90 32.50
CA GLU A 171 11.10 -17.97 31.36
C GLU A 171 11.17 -18.67 29.99
N GLU A 172 11.70 -19.90 29.93
CA GLU A 172 11.76 -20.69 28.70
C GLU A 172 10.38 -21.17 28.23
N ASP A 173 9.43 -21.31 29.17
CA ASP A 173 8.07 -21.76 28.94
C ASP A 173 7.13 -20.62 28.57
N ALA A 174 7.60 -19.37 28.66
CA ALA A 174 6.78 -18.20 28.41
C ALA A 174 6.19 -18.25 27.00
N ILE A 175 4.86 -18.12 26.90
CA ILE A 175 4.11 -18.07 25.65
C ILE A 175 3.18 -16.87 25.73
N TRP A 176 3.16 -16.05 24.67
CA TRP A 176 2.25 -14.92 24.58
C TRP A 176 0.81 -15.34 24.85
N ASP A 177 0.14 -14.68 25.79
CA ASP A 177 -1.31 -14.64 25.82
C ASP A 177 -1.77 -13.70 24.69
N LEU A 178 -2.05 -14.30 23.54
CA LEU A 178 -2.48 -13.57 22.36
C LEU A 178 -3.79 -12.83 22.56
N ALA A 179 -4.69 -13.31 23.42
CA ALA A 179 -5.95 -12.64 23.66
C ALA A 179 -5.71 -11.36 24.46
N ASP A 180 -4.98 -11.47 25.56
CA ASP A 180 -4.71 -10.37 26.49
C ASP A 180 -3.89 -9.25 25.83
N VAL A 181 -2.75 -9.57 25.22
CA VAL A 181 -1.92 -8.56 24.54
C VAL A 181 -2.65 -7.87 23.39
N THR A 182 -3.51 -8.60 22.67
CA THR A 182 -4.30 -8.04 21.56
C THR A 182 -5.35 -7.07 22.09
N GLU A 183 -6.06 -7.45 23.15
CA GLU A 183 -7.08 -6.61 23.77
C GLU A 183 -6.46 -5.32 24.32
N GLU A 184 -5.35 -5.41 25.06
CA GLU A 184 -4.69 -4.23 25.62
C GLU A 184 -4.14 -3.28 24.55
N ILE A 185 -3.49 -3.80 23.50
CA ILE A 185 -3.04 -2.98 22.37
C ILE A 185 -4.22 -2.26 21.71
N ILE A 186 -5.33 -2.96 21.48
CA ILE A 186 -6.55 -2.36 20.88
C ILE A 186 -7.09 -1.27 21.81
N ASN A 187 -7.22 -1.56 23.11
CA ASN A 187 -7.71 -0.61 24.11
C ASN A 187 -6.88 0.66 24.15
N ASP A 188 -5.55 0.57 24.01
CA ASP A 188 -4.68 1.74 23.99
C ASP A 188 -4.74 2.51 22.65
N ILE A 189 -4.97 1.83 21.52
CA ILE A 189 -5.21 2.52 20.23
C ILE A 189 -6.57 3.24 20.22
N GLU A 190 -7.59 2.63 20.82
CA GLU A 190 -8.95 3.19 20.90
C GLU A 190 -9.17 4.14 22.08
N GLY A 191 -8.24 4.13 23.04
CA GLY A 191 -8.37 4.81 24.32
C GLY A 191 -8.35 6.34 24.21
N TRP A 192 -9.14 6.99 25.07
CA TRP A 192 -9.21 8.45 25.18
C TRP A 192 -7.99 9.00 25.94
N VAL A 193 -7.12 9.66 25.21
CA VAL A 193 -5.79 10.09 25.67
C VAL A 193 -5.77 11.37 26.53
N PRO A 194 -6.76 12.30 26.47
CA PRO A 194 -6.69 13.53 27.26
C PRO A 194 -6.49 13.34 28.77
N SER A 195 -6.99 12.24 29.36
CA SER A 195 -6.85 11.95 30.79
C SER A 195 -5.47 11.39 31.16
N LYS A 196 -4.88 10.49 30.35
CA LYS A 196 -3.54 9.91 30.60
C LYS A 196 -2.41 10.96 30.46
N LEU A 197 -2.64 12.02 29.69
CA LEU A 197 -1.68 13.13 29.49
C LEU A 197 -1.74 14.25 30.54
N GLN A 198 -2.75 14.25 31.41
CA GLN A 198 -2.86 15.24 32.50
C GLN A 198 -2.06 14.87 33.75
N THR A 199 -1.45 13.69 33.77
CA THR A 199 -0.54 13.24 34.83
C THR A 199 0.91 13.24 34.32
N LYS A 200 1.54 14.41 34.34
CA LYS A 200 3.00 14.58 34.42
C LYS A 200 3.33 15.85 35.20
#